data_AF-A0A7Y4S6U4-F1
#
_entry.id   AF-A0A7Y4S6U4-F1
#
_cell.length_a   1.000
_cell.length_b   1.000
_cell.length_c   1.000
_cell.angle_alpha   90.00
_cell.angle_beta   90.00
_cell.angle_gamma   90.00
#
_symmetry.space_group_name_H-M   'P 1'
#
loop_
_entity.id
_entity.type
_entity.pdbx_description
1 polymer ?
#
loop_
_entity_poly.entity_id
_entity_poly.type
_entity_poly.pdbx_seq_one_letter_code
_entity_poly.pdbx_strand_id
1 'polypeptide(L)' 'MTTPDNQPEDCVLCHCSGTKRDNIQKLFEQGMDITAISRWTGALSGCGGCEWDIAAFLKELAEQRNDGATTPLK' A
#
# COMPACT_ATOMS: atom_id res chain seq x y z
N MET A 1 -8.21 -21.09 -16.54
CA MET A 1 -7.39 -21.18 -15.31
C MET A 1 -7.34 -19.80 -14.71
N THR A 2 -7.62 -19.74 -13.42
CA THR A 2 -8.01 -18.60 -12.60
C THR A 2 -7.05 -17.41 -12.69
N THR A 3 -7.58 -16.22 -12.97
CA THR A 3 -6.91 -14.93 -12.73
C THR A 3 -6.75 -14.73 -11.23
N PRO A 4 -5.59 -14.26 -10.79
CA PRO A 4 -5.60 -13.18 -9.82
C PRO A 4 -4.92 -11.96 -10.45
N ASP A 5 -5.58 -10.84 -10.25
CA ASP A 5 -5.11 -9.48 -10.46
C ASP A 5 -3.71 -9.31 -9.84
N ASN A 6 -2.67 -9.63 -10.61
CA ASN A 6 -1.28 -9.57 -10.17
C ASN A 6 -0.77 -8.16 -10.52
N GLN A 7 -1.36 -7.13 -9.92
CA GLN A 7 -0.63 -5.86 -9.81
C GLN A 7 0.72 -6.22 -9.19
N PRO A 8 1.86 -5.92 -9.84
CA PRO A 8 3.15 -6.36 -9.35
C PRO A 8 3.33 -5.80 -7.93
N GLU A 9 3.25 -6.68 -6.94
CA GLU A 9 3.51 -6.44 -5.52
C GLU A 9 4.87 -5.73 -5.30
N ASP A 10 5.77 -5.94 -6.25
CA ASP A 10 7.11 -5.37 -6.32
C ASP A 10 7.17 -3.96 -6.96
N CYS A 11 6.04 -3.36 -7.33
CA CYS A 11 6.00 -2.03 -7.95
C CYS A 11 6.50 -0.97 -6.96
N VAL A 12 7.61 -0.31 -7.32
CA VAL A 12 8.20 0.79 -6.56
C VAL A 12 7.25 1.98 -6.62
N LEU A 13 6.64 2.29 -5.48
CA LEU A 13 5.72 3.41 -5.30
C LEU A 13 6.47 4.72 -5.05
N CYS A 14 7.64 4.66 -4.39
CA CYS A 14 8.46 5.83 -4.15
C CYS A 14 9.89 5.60 -4.65
N HIS A 15 10.23 6.20 -5.80
CA HIS A 15 11.55 6.04 -6.43
C HIS A 15 12.69 6.66 -5.61
N CYS A 16 12.42 7.72 -4.85
CA CYS A 16 13.42 8.41 -4.02
C CYS A 16 13.94 7.53 -2.88
N SER A 17 13.08 6.68 -2.32
CA SER A 17 13.39 5.82 -1.16
C SER A 17 13.44 4.33 -1.52
N GLY A 18 13.04 3.97 -2.75
CA GLY A 18 12.88 2.58 -3.18
C GLY A 18 11.69 1.86 -2.55
N THR A 19 10.71 2.59 -2.00
CA THR A 19 9.57 1.99 -1.28
C THR A 19 8.64 1.28 -2.25
N LYS A 20 8.40 -0.01 -2.02
CA LYS A 20 7.49 -0.86 -2.80
C LYS A 20 6.10 -0.93 -2.18
N ARG A 21 5.10 -1.26 -3.01
CA ARG A 21 3.72 -1.52 -2.57
C ARG A 21 3.64 -2.60 -1.49
N ASP A 22 4.26 -3.74 -1.70
CA ASP A 22 4.30 -4.84 -0.73
C ASP A 22 4.77 -4.40 0.66
N ASN A 23 5.81 -3.55 0.72
CA ASN A 23 6.33 -3.06 1.99
C ASN A 23 5.30 -2.17 2.71
N ILE A 24 4.60 -1.29 1.98
CA ILE A 24 3.54 -0.45 2.55
C ILE A 24 2.37 -1.30 3.03
N GLN A 25 1.97 -2.31 2.26
CA GLN A 25 0.88 -3.22 2.62
C GLN A 25 1.20 -3.98 3.91
N LYS A 26 2.38 -4.60 4.01
CA LYS A 26 2.82 -5.30 5.23
C LYS A 26 2.80 -4.39 6.46
N LEU A 27 3.24 -3.14 6.32
CA LEU A 27 3.23 -2.19 7.42
C LEU A 27 1.79 -1.79 7.81
N PHE A 28 0.91 -1.61 6.84
CA PHE A 28 -0.51 -1.33 7.08
C PHE A 28 -1.23 -2.51 7.77
N GLU A 29 -0.92 -3.75 7.38
CA GLU A 29 -1.44 -4.97 8.03
C GLU A 29 -0.97 -5.10 9.48
N GLN A 30 0.22 -4.59 9.80
CA GLN A 30 0.72 -4.46 11.17
C GLN A 30 0.01 -3.36 11.98
N GLY A 31 -0.92 -2.61 11.37
CA GLY A 31 -1.67 -1.54 12.01
C GLY A 31 -0.92 -0.21 12.04
N MET A 32 0.07 0.00 11.16
CA MET A 32 0.77 1.28 11.08
C MET A 32 0.04 2.29 10.21
N ASP A 33 -0.03 3.52 10.72
CA ASP A 33 -0.54 4.67 9.97
C ASP A 33 0.49 5.23 8.99
N ILE A 34 0.03 6.10 8.08
CA ILE A 34 0.86 6.77 7.07
C ILE A 34 2.12 7.43 7.64
N THR A 35 2.03 8.04 8.83
CA THR A 35 3.18 8.67 9.50
C THR A 35 4.22 7.63 9.94
N ALA A 36 3.77 6.49 10.46
CA ALA A 36 4.67 5.41 10.84
C ALA A 36 5.30 4.78 9.61
N ILE A 37 4.51 4.50 8.57
CA ILE A 37 4.97 3.98 7.28
C ILE A 37 6.03 4.92 6.67
N SER A 38 5.80 6.22 6.72
CA SER A 38 6.76 7.23 6.26
C SER A 38 8.10 7.13 7.01
N ARG A 39 8.06 7.01 8.34
CA ARG A 39 9.29 6.88 9.16
C ARG A 39 10.03 5.56 8.92
N TRP A 40 9.30 4.47 8.73
CA TRP A 40 9.88 3.15 8.53
C TRP A 40 10.47 2.96 7.13
N THR A 41 9.78 3.47 6.12
CA THR A 41 10.19 3.29 4.71
C THR A 41 11.03 4.45 4.19
N GLY A 42 11.05 5.59 4.90
CA GLY A 42 11.60 6.84 4.38
C GLY A 42 10.79 7.43 3.22
N ALA A 43 9.66 6.84 2.84
CA ALA A 43 8.74 7.47 1.90
C ALA A 43 8.17 8.75 2.53
N LEU A 44 7.92 9.79 1.74
CA LEU A 44 7.41 11.11 2.18
C LEU A 44 8.40 12.00 2.97
N SER A 45 9.48 11.44 3.52
CA SER A 45 10.53 12.23 4.20
C SER A 45 11.52 12.87 3.23
N GLY A 46 11.53 12.43 1.96
CA GLY A 46 12.41 12.92 0.90
C GLY A 46 11.72 13.89 -0.05
N CYS A 47 11.61 13.50 -1.32
CA CYS A 47 11.11 14.33 -2.42
C CYS A 47 9.60 14.65 -2.37
N GLY A 48 8.82 14.03 -1.49
CA GLY A 48 7.38 14.24 -1.34
C GLY A 48 6.49 13.70 -2.47
N GLY A 49 7.04 13.46 -3.67
CA GLY A 49 6.25 13.13 -4.86
C GLY A 49 5.38 11.86 -4.80
N CYS A 50 5.65 10.95 -3.86
CA CYS A 50 4.90 9.71 -3.67
C CYS A 50 3.79 9.81 -2.60
N GLU A 51 3.50 11.00 -2.06
CA GLU A 51 2.46 11.22 -1.02
C GLU A 51 1.07 10.80 -1.47
N TRP A 52 0.70 11.18 -2.69
CA TRP A 52 -0.62 10.92 -3.24
C TRP A 52 -0.81 9.44 -3.55
N ASP A 53 0.21 8.80 -4.14
CA ASP A 53 0.20 7.36 -4.42
C ASP A 53 0.09 6.52 -3.14
N ILE A 54 0.85 6.87 -2.10
CA ILE A 54 0.81 6.16 -0.81
C ILE A 54 -0.54 6.36 -0.13
N ALA A 55 -1.05 7.59 -0.09
CA ALA A 55 -2.36 7.87 0.52
C ALA A 55 -3.50 7.14 -0.22
N ALA A 56 -3.48 7.14 -1.55
CA ALA A 56 -4.45 6.42 -2.37
C ALA A 56 -4.37 4.91 -2.12
N PHE A 57 -3.16 4.34 -2.08
CA PHE A 57 -2.96 2.91 -1.85
C PHE A 57 -3.41 2.49 -0.45
N LEU A 58 -3.12 3.28 0.60
CA LEU A 58 -3.58 2.99 1.96
C LEU A 58 -5.10 3.05 2.07
N LYS A 59 -5.73 4.00 1.37
CA LYS A 59 -7.19 4.07 1.31
C LYS A 59 -7.77 2.84 0.64
N GLU A 60 -7.21 2.43 -0.49
CA GLU A 60 -7.61 1.22 -1.21
C GLU A 60 -7.46 -0.04 -0.34
N LEU A 61 -6.35 -0.18 0.39
CA LEU A 61 -6.14 -1.27 1.35
C LEU A 61 -7.15 -1.24 2.50
N ALA A 62 -7.47 -0.05 3.02
CA ALA A 62 -8.51 0.10 4.03
C ALA A 62 -9.88 -0.28 3.49
N GLU A 63 -10.22 0.10 2.25
CA GLU A 63 -11.44 -0.27 1.56
C GLU A 63 -11.50 -1.79 1.33
N GLN A 64 -10.44 -2.40 0.81
CA GLN A 64 -10.33 -3.87 0.63
C GLN A 64 -10.42 -4.63 1.95
N ARG A 65 -9.82 -4.12 3.03
CA ARG A 65 -9.93 -4.75 4.36
C ARG A 65 -11.35 -4.69 4.92
N ASN A 66 -12.12 -3.67 4.57
CA ASN A 66 -13.54 -3.56 4.92
C ASN A 66 -14.43 -4.38 3.96
N ASP A 67 -14.10 -4.44 2.68
CA ASP A 67 -14.86 -5.13 1.64
C ASP A 67 -14.60 -6.66 1.62
N GLY A 68 -13.44 -7.10 2.09
CA GLY A 68 -13.09 -8.51 2.30
C GLY A 68 -13.94 -9.24 3.35
N ALA A 69 -14.77 -8.52 4.12
CA ALA A 69 -15.82 -9.10 4.96
C ALA A 69 -17.14 -9.39 4.20
N THR A 70 -17.23 -9.00 2.92
CA THR A 70 -18.42 -9.23 2.08
C THR A 70 -18.00 -9.95 0.80
N THR A 71 -17.75 -11.26 0.91
CA THR A 71 -17.79 -12.13 -0.27
C THR A 71 -19.27 -12.38 -0.62
N PRO A 72 -19.90 -11.77 -1.65
CA PRO A 72 -21.00 -12.45 -2.30
C PRO A 72 -20.37 -13.57 -3.11
N LEU A 73 -20.26 -14.73 -2.47
CA LEU A 73 -20.00 -16.00 -3.12
C LEU A 73 -21.12 -16.16 -4.16
N LYS A 74 -20.75 -16.08 -5.43
CA LYS A 74 -21.63 -16.42 -6.55
C LYS A 74 -21.46 -17.89 -6.88
#